data_AF-A0A2T6DEY7-F1
#
_entry.id   AF-A0A2T6DEY7-F1
#
_cell.length_a   1.000
_cell.length_b   1.000
_cell.length_c   1.000
_cell.angle_alpha   90.00
_cell.angle_beta   90.00
_cell.angle_gamma   90.00
#
_symmetry.space_group_name_H-M   'P 1'
#
loop_
_entity.id
_entity.type
_entity.pdbx_description
1 polymer ?
#
loop_
_entity_poly.entity_id
_entity_poly.type
_entity_poly.pdbx_seq_one_letter_code
_entity_poly.pdbx_strand_id
1 'polypeptide(L)'
;MKTSCSDDVLTGPAGWQFPGRGDRRKPQSGIRGLSLVEVVLAMGVLAFVLVSLMGMMALGLKTYRDSADESLCALISRDVKDRLNSYSFTAEDVSATQPSPFNPANPLPLRLAFYYNEEGLFLGTTYTPAGGDAQYRAEAVIDQVDAQLSDNVSSMMLRGVVLTVQWPINPATGLPPAGSVNARRYSFLLSKGIHINSLEGIK
;
A
#
# COMPACT_ATOMS: atom_id res chain seq x y z
N MET A 1 3.04 33.51 7.71
CA MET A 1 4.20 33.89 8.55
C MET A 1 5.15 34.72 7.70
N LYS A 2 5.23 36.03 7.98
CA LYS A 2 6.09 37.01 7.30
C LYS A 2 7.24 37.28 8.25
N THR A 3 8.47 36.91 7.89
CA THR A 3 9.66 37.28 8.66
C THR A 3 10.37 38.43 7.97
N SER A 4 10.56 39.45 8.79
CA SER A 4 11.02 40.80 8.52
C SER A 4 12.41 40.85 7.91
N CYS A 5 12.54 41.85 7.03
CA CYS A 5 13.77 42.49 6.61
C CYS A 5 14.42 43.21 7.81
N SER A 6 15.74 43.11 7.93
CA SER A 6 16.57 43.95 8.80
C SER A 6 17.80 44.37 8.01
N ASP A 7 17.81 45.65 7.64
CA ASP A 7 18.91 46.38 7.01
C ASP A 7 19.82 46.91 8.12
N ASP A 8 21.02 46.32 8.28
CA ASP A 8 22.08 46.93 9.08
C ASP A 8 23.05 47.68 8.16
N VAL A 9 22.80 48.98 8.05
CA VAL A 9 23.69 49.98 7.46
C VAL A 9 24.76 50.34 8.49
N LEU A 10 25.96 49.78 8.32
CA LEU A 10 27.15 50.21 9.04
C LEU A 10 27.92 51.27 8.24
N THR A 11 27.73 52.53 8.66
CA THR A 11 28.56 53.67 8.27
C THR A 11 29.92 53.61 8.96
N GLY A 12 30.97 53.29 8.21
CA GLY A 12 32.37 53.38 8.64
C GLY A 12 32.99 54.76 8.30
N PRO A 13 33.88 55.30 9.15
CA PRO A 13 34.39 56.66 9.02
C PRO A 13 35.50 56.81 7.97
N ALA A 14 35.62 58.05 7.54
CA ALA A 14 36.54 58.60 6.55
C ALA A 14 38.02 58.25 6.76
N GLY A 15 38.73 58.08 5.63
CA GLY A 15 40.14 58.50 5.57
C GLY A 15 41.16 57.46 5.13
N TRP A 16 41.06 56.96 3.89
CA TRP A 16 42.23 56.47 3.15
C TRP A 16 42.13 56.94 1.69
N GLN A 17 42.77 58.08 1.42
CA GLN A 17 42.84 58.68 0.09
C GLN A 17 44.05 58.05 -0.63
N PHE A 18 43.79 57.04 -1.45
CA PHE A 18 44.82 56.43 -2.30
C PHE A 18 45.10 57.34 -3.51
N PRO A 19 46.37 57.71 -3.77
CA PRO A 19 46.71 58.53 -4.93
C PRO A 19 46.44 57.74 -6.22
N GLY A 20 45.63 58.34 -7.07
CA GLY A 20 45.18 57.80 -8.34
C GLY A 20 46.33 57.39 -9.24
N ARG A 21 46.55 56.09 -9.36
CA ARG A 21 47.25 55.51 -10.49
C ARG A 21 46.23 55.34 -11.61
N GLY A 22 46.21 56.31 -12.51
CA GLY A 22 45.40 56.30 -13.73
C GLY A 22 45.87 55.23 -14.70
N ASP A 23 45.65 53.96 -14.37
CA ASP A 23 45.68 52.88 -15.36
C ASP A 23 44.25 52.67 -15.86
N ARG A 24 43.92 53.37 -16.95
CA ARG A 24 42.79 53.02 -17.82
C ARG A 24 43.08 51.65 -18.45
N ARG A 25 42.90 50.58 -17.68
CA ARG A 25 42.68 49.27 -18.28
C ARG A 25 41.35 49.36 -18.99
N LYS A 26 41.39 49.50 -20.31
CA LYS A 26 40.21 49.32 -21.16
C LYS A 26 39.58 48.00 -20.72
N PRO A 27 38.31 47.95 -20.30
CA PRO A 27 37.66 46.68 -20.09
C PRO A 27 37.71 45.97 -21.44
N GLN A 28 38.61 45.00 -21.56
CA GLN A 28 38.54 44.02 -22.63
C GLN A 28 37.33 43.17 -22.29
N SER A 29 36.13 43.70 -22.58
CA SER A 29 34.93 42.91 -22.80
C SER A 29 35.12 42.16 -24.11
N GLY A 30 36.16 41.33 -24.16
CA GLY A 30 36.23 40.26 -25.13
C GLY A 30 35.13 39.31 -24.71
N ILE A 31 34.04 39.30 -25.49
CA ILE A 31 33.10 38.20 -25.51
C ILE A 31 33.96 36.99 -25.91
N ARG A 32 34.53 36.32 -24.92
CA ARG A 32 35.27 35.08 -25.11
C ARG A 32 34.22 34.05 -25.47
N GLY A 33 34.08 33.77 -26.76
CA GLY A 33 33.26 32.68 -27.22
C GLY A 33 33.68 31.39 -26.50
N LEU A 34 32.70 30.59 -26.11
CA LEU A 34 32.93 29.27 -25.54
C LEU A 34 33.84 28.48 -26.50
N SER A 35 34.87 27.84 -25.96
CA SER A 35 35.72 26.96 -26.76
C SER A 35 34.85 25.84 -27.33
N LEU A 36 35.11 25.41 -28.57
CA LEU A 36 34.37 24.31 -29.19
C LEU A 36 34.39 23.05 -28.31
N VAL A 37 35.52 22.79 -27.65
CA VAL A 37 35.68 21.68 -26.69
C VAL A 37 34.73 21.83 -25.49
N GLU A 38 34.53 23.05 -25.00
CA GLU A 38 33.65 23.33 -23.85
C GLU A 38 32.19 23.07 -24.19
N VAL A 39 31.75 23.47 -25.39
CA VAL A 39 30.38 23.21 -25.88
C VAL A 39 30.14 21.72 -26.09
N VAL A 40 31.10 21.00 -26.67
CA VAL A 40 30.98 19.54 -26.87
C VAL A 40 30.94 18.80 -25.53
N LEU A 41 31.77 19.21 -24.56
CA LEU A 41 31.76 18.63 -23.22
C LEU A 41 30.42 18.90 -22.52
N ALA A 42 29.91 20.14 -22.59
CA ALA A 42 28.60 20.50 -22.04
C ALA A 42 27.46 19.69 -22.67
N MET A 43 27.46 19.52 -24.01
CA MET A 43 26.48 18.69 -24.71
C MET A 43 26.56 17.21 -24.30
N GLY A 44 27.77 16.68 -24.09
CA GLY A 44 27.95 15.30 -23.62
C GLY A 44 27.37 15.08 -22.22
N VAL A 45 27.63 16.01 -21.28
CA VAL A 45 27.08 15.94 -19.92
C VAL A 45 25.56 16.08 -19.94
N LEU A 46 25.03 17.01 -20.74
CA LEU A 46 23.58 17.21 -20.85
C LEU A 46 22.87 15.98 -21.41
N ALA A 47 23.43 15.36 -22.45
CA ALA A 47 22.89 14.10 -23.00
C ALA A 47 22.87 12.99 -21.95
N PHE A 48 23.94 12.85 -21.16
CA PHE A 48 24.00 11.86 -20.08
C PHE A 48 22.94 12.10 -18.99
N VAL A 49 22.75 13.35 -18.57
CA VAL A 49 21.73 13.71 -17.57
C VAL A 49 20.31 13.41 -18.09
N LEU A 50 20.01 13.71 -19.35
CA LEU A 50 18.71 13.42 -19.95
C LEU A 50 18.41 11.91 -19.97
N VAL A 51 19.40 11.09 -20.32
CA VAL A 51 19.26 9.63 -20.29
C VAL A 51 19.04 9.12 -18.86
N SER A 52 19.78 9.66 -17.89
CA SER A 52 19.59 9.32 -16.47
C SER A 52 18.19 9.67 -15.96
N LEU A 53 17.67 10.85 -16.32
CA LEU A 53 16.32 11.29 -15.95
C LEU A 53 15.23 10.37 -16.54
N MET A 54 15.37 9.95 -17.80
CA MET A 54 14.42 9.01 -18.41
C MET A 54 14.41 7.65 -17.69
N GLY A 55 15.59 7.15 -17.30
CA GLY A 55 15.69 5.91 -16.50
C GLY A 55 15.04 6.05 -15.12
N MET A 56 15.26 7.18 -14.44
CA MET A 56 14.65 7.46 -13.14
C MET A 56 13.13 7.59 -13.23
N MET A 57 12.58 8.15 -14.31
CA MET A 57 11.14 8.29 -14.51
C MET A 57 10.43 6.94 -14.58
N ALA A 58 10.99 5.97 -15.32
CA ALA A 58 10.42 4.63 -15.41
C ALA A 58 10.41 3.92 -14.05
N LEU A 59 11.49 4.08 -13.26
CA LEU A 59 11.56 3.55 -11.91
C LEU A 59 10.52 4.21 -10.98
N GLY A 60 10.40 5.53 -11.05
CA GLY A 60 9.43 6.29 -10.25
C GLY A 60 7.98 5.85 -10.49
N LEU A 61 7.60 5.58 -11.75
CA LEU A 61 6.27 5.07 -12.08
C LEU A 61 6.01 3.68 -11.49
N LYS A 62 7.01 2.79 -11.51
CA LYS A 62 6.88 1.45 -10.90
C LYS A 62 6.68 1.57 -9.39
N THR A 63 7.52 2.33 -8.71
CA THR A 63 7.42 2.55 -7.26
C THR A 63 6.10 3.21 -6.87
N TYR A 64 5.60 4.15 -7.70
CA TYR A 64 4.30 4.77 -7.48
C TYR A 64 3.16 3.74 -7.53
N ARG A 65 3.15 2.85 -8.53
CA ARG A 65 2.15 1.78 -8.64
C ARG A 65 2.21 0.80 -7.48
N ASP A 66 3.42 0.37 -7.12
CA ASP A 66 3.62 -0.55 -5.99
C ASP A 66 3.15 0.07 -4.67
N SER A 67 3.36 1.37 -4.48
CA SER A 67 2.89 2.10 -3.28
C SER A 67 1.37 2.29 -3.25
N ALA A 68 0.75 2.50 -4.42
CA ALA A 68 -0.69 2.58 -4.55
C ALA A 68 -1.34 1.23 -4.21
N ASP A 69 -0.82 0.13 -4.77
CA ASP A 69 -1.28 -1.23 -4.47
C ASP A 69 -1.14 -1.58 -2.99
N GLU A 70 -0.01 -1.21 -2.36
CA GLU A 70 0.19 -1.46 -0.92
C GLU A 70 -0.82 -0.69 -0.06
N SER A 71 -1.13 0.55 -0.43
CA SER A 71 -2.13 1.37 0.26
C SER A 71 -3.53 0.76 0.13
N LEU A 72 -3.88 0.27 -1.07
CA LEU A 72 -5.15 -0.43 -1.31
C LEU A 72 -5.23 -1.74 -0.51
N CYS A 73 -4.16 -2.53 -0.47
CA CYS A 73 -4.12 -3.76 0.32
C CYS A 73 -4.29 -3.50 1.83
N ALA A 74 -3.71 -2.42 2.35
CA ALA A 74 -3.91 -1.99 3.73
C ALA A 74 -5.37 -1.60 4.00
N LEU A 75 -6.01 -0.89 3.08
CA LEU A 75 -7.44 -0.54 3.19
C LEU A 75 -8.34 -1.78 3.13
N ILE A 76 -8.12 -2.66 2.17
CA ILE A 76 -8.85 -3.93 2.02
C ILE A 76 -8.70 -4.79 3.28
N SER A 77 -7.48 -4.92 3.81
CA SER A 77 -7.24 -5.74 4.99
C SER A 77 -7.94 -5.21 6.24
N ARG A 78 -8.03 -3.89 6.39
CA ARG A 78 -8.81 -3.25 7.45
C ARG A 78 -10.31 -3.51 7.28
N ASP A 79 -10.85 -3.30 6.08
CA ASP A 79 -12.28 -3.53 5.80
C ASP A 79 -12.66 -5.00 6.03
N VAL A 80 -11.85 -5.95 5.55
CA VAL A 80 -12.06 -7.39 5.83
C VAL A 80 -12.04 -7.68 7.32
N LYS A 81 -11.09 -7.11 8.07
CA LYS A 81 -11.03 -7.28 9.52
C LYS A 81 -12.30 -6.75 10.20
N ASP A 82 -12.76 -5.57 9.83
CA ASP A 82 -13.96 -4.96 10.40
C ASP A 82 -15.22 -5.80 10.08
N ARG A 83 -15.31 -6.32 8.85
CA ARG A 83 -16.38 -7.26 8.45
C ARG A 83 -16.33 -8.57 9.22
N LEU A 84 -15.15 -9.17 9.37
CA LEU A 84 -14.98 -10.41 10.14
C LEU A 84 -15.33 -10.21 11.62
N ASN A 85 -15.05 -9.04 12.19
CA ASN A 85 -15.49 -8.70 13.55
C ASN A 85 -17.02 -8.61 13.68
N SER A 86 -17.70 -8.14 12.63
CA SER A 86 -19.17 -8.09 12.57
C SER A 86 -19.83 -9.42 12.19
N TYR A 87 -19.09 -10.37 11.61
CA TYR A 87 -19.65 -11.63 11.10
C TYR A 87 -20.04 -12.56 12.25
N SER A 88 -21.30 -12.96 12.28
CA SER A 88 -21.78 -13.98 13.20
C SER A 88 -21.55 -15.37 12.60
N PHE A 89 -20.47 -16.04 13.03
CA PHE A 89 -20.28 -17.45 12.71
C PHE A 89 -21.44 -18.26 13.28
N THR A 90 -22.19 -18.92 12.41
CA THR A 90 -23.21 -19.90 12.76
C THR A 90 -22.61 -21.31 12.80
N ALA A 91 -23.26 -22.24 13.49
CA ALA A 91 -22.82 -23.64 13.48
C ALA A 91 -22.86 -24.27 12.07
N GLU A 92 -23.68 -23.73 11.18
CA GLU A 92 -23.73 -24.13 9.77
C GLU A 92 -22.49 -23.69 9.00
N ASP A 93 -21.91 -22.51 9.29
CA ASP A 93 -20.64 -22.07 8.69
C ASP A 93 -19.48 -23.00 9.08
N VAL A 94 -19.52 -23.55 10.30
CA VAL A 94 -18.54 -24.54 10.78
C VAL A 94 -18.81 -25.92 10.16
N SER A 95 -20.06 -26.24 9.84
CA SER A 95 -20.46 -27.50 9.20
C SER A 95 -20.31 -27.49 7.67
N ALA A 96 -20.21 -26.31 7.06
CA ALA A 96 -19.84 -26.11 5.65
C ALA A 96 -18.36 -26.42 5.36
N THR A 97 -17.60 -26.80 6.40
CA THR A 97 -16.30 -27.45 6.25
C THR A 97 -16.50 -28.74 5.47
N GLN A 98 -16.23 -28.72 4.17
CA GLN A 98 -16.26 -29.94 3.36
C GLN A 98 -15.35 -30.97 4.02
N PRO A 99 -15.84 -32.19 4.32
CA PRO A 99 -14.96 -33.25 4.79
C PRO A 99 -13.92 -33.47 3.70
N SER A 100 -12.65 -33.31 4.06
CA SER A 100 -11.56 -33.70 3.16
C SER A 100 -11.80 -35.17 2.79
N PRO A 101 -11.91 -35.53 1.50
CA PRO A 101 -12.09 -36.92 1.09
C PRO A 101 -10.91 -37.81 1.53
N PHE A 102 -9.81 -37.20 2.00
CA PHE A 102 -8.61 -37.89 2.43
C PHE A 102 -8.44 -38.01 3.94
N ASN A 103 -9.13 -37.21 4.76
CA ASN A 103 -9.05 -37.37 6.22
C ASN A 103 -10.23 -36.70 6.94
N PRO A 104 -11.25 -37.46 7.41
CA PRO A 104 -12.36 -36.91 8.18
C PRO A 104 -11.97 -36.44 9.59
N ALA A 105 -10.74 -36.74 10.06
CA ALA A 105 -10.23 -36.26 11.34
C ALA A 105 -9.57 -34.87 11.26
N ASN A 106 -9.31 -34.34 10.07
CA ASN A 106 -8.75 -32.99 9.87
C ASN A 106 -9.78 -32.10 9.14
N PRO A 107 -10.63 -31.36 9.88
CA PRO A 107 -11.50 -30.37 9.26
C PRO A 107 -10.66 -29.31 8.53
N LEU A 108 -11.07 -28.97 7.30
CA LEU A 108 -10.42 -27.89 6.56
C LEU A 108 -10.67 -26.54 7.26
N PRO A 109 -9.71 -25.60 7.21
CA PRO A 109 -9.95 -24.27 7.76
C PRO A 109 -11.08 -23.57 6.99
N LEU A 110 -11.88 -22.79 7.70
CA LEU A 110 -12.95 -21.99 7.09
C LEU A 110 -12.30 -20.93 6.19
N ARG A 111 -12.73 -20.87 4.92
CA ARG A 111 -12.21 -19.94 3.92
C ARG A 111 -13.32 -19.00 3.46
N LEU A 112 -13.14 -17.71 3.68
CA LEU A 112 -14.02 -16.67 3.15
C LEU A 112 -13.28 -15.88 2.08
N ALA A 113 -13.90 -15.71 0.92
CA ALA A 113 -13.39 -14.85 -0.14
C ALA A 113 -14.20 -13.55 -0.16
N PHE A 114 -13.49 -12.44 -0.33
CA PHE A 114 -14.05 -11.11 -0.52
C PHE A 114 -13.47 -10.53 -1.80
N TYR A 115 -14.31 -9.92 -2.62
CA TYR A 115 -13.94 -9.36 -3.92
C TYR A 115 -14.01 -7.83 -3.87
N TYR A 116 -12.99 -7.19 -4.41
CA TYR A 116 -12.85 -5.73 -4.43
C TYR A 116 -12.47 -5.23 -5.83
N ASN A 117 -12.93 -4.03 -6.17
CA ASN A 117 -12.58 -3.37 -7.42
C ASN A 117 -11.24 -2.60 -7.32
N GLU A 118 -10.84 -1.91 -8.40
CA GLU A 118 -9.60 -1.11 -8.45
C GLU A 118 -9.54 0.00 -7.40
N GLU A 119 -10.69 0.55 -7.02
CA GLU A 119 -10.78 1.60 -5.99
C GLU A 119 -10.82 1.06 -4.56
N GLY A 120 -10.79 -0.27 -4.38
CA GLY A 120 -10.91 -0.92 -3.07
C GLY A 120 -12.34 -0.95 -2.51
N LEU A 121 -13.35 -0.76 -3.37
CA LEU A 121 -14.76 -0.93 -3.02
C LEU A 121 -15.11 -2.42 -2.96
N PHE A 122 -15.84 -2.80 -1.92
CA PHE A 122 -16.33 -4.16 -1.74
C PHE A 122 -17.45 -4.49 -2.73
N LEU A 123 -17.25 -5.55 -3.52
CA LEU A 123 -18.22 -6.03 -4.51
C LEU A 123 -19.09 -7.18 -3.98
N GLY A 124 -18.58 -7.96 -3.03
CA GLY A 124 -19.31 -9.12 -2.49
C GLY A 124 -18.40 -10.24 -2.02
N THR A 125 -19.00 -11.30 -1.48
CA THR A 125 -18.32 -12.54 -1.10
C THR A 125 -18.37 -13.62 -2.18
N THR A 126 -19.28 -13.48 -3.14
CA THR A 126 -19.42 -14.37 -4.29
C THR A 126 -18.94 -13.66 -5.54
N TYR A 127 -18.05 -14.33 -6.27
CA TYR A 127 -17.60 -13.84 -7.56
C TYR A 127 -18.73 -13.92 -8.59
N THR A 128 -19.04 -12.79 -9.23
CA THR A 128 -20.05 -12.74 -10.30
C THR A 128 -19.34 -12.33 -11.60
N PRO A 129 -19.16 -13.25 -12.57
CA PRO A 129 -18.36 -12.98 -13.77
C PRO A 129 -18.97 -11.91 -14.68
N ALA A 130 -20.28 -11.69 -14.61
CA ALA A 130 -20.95 -10.61 -15.34
C ALA A 130 -20.61 -9.21 -14.79
N GLY A 131 -20.05 -9.13 -13.58
CA GLY A 131 -19.69 -7.88 -12.92
C GLY A 131 -18.31 -7.36 -13.27
N GLY A 132 -17.40 -8.16 -13.84
CA GLY A 132 -16.13 -7.78 -14.48
C GLY A 132 -15.07 -7.01 -13.68
N ASP A 133 -15.47 -6.28 -12.65
CA ASP A 133 -14.71 -5.18 -12.06
C ASP A 133 -13.87 -5.61 -10.86
N ALA A 134 -13.93 -6.89 -10.47
CA ALA A 134 -13.14 -7.40 -9.37
C ALA A 134 -11.66 -7.52 -9.82
N GLN A 135 -10.80 -6.74 -9.20
CA GLN A 135 -9.35 -6.71 -9.43
C GLN A 135 -8.58 -7.41 -8.32
N TYR A 136 -9.09 -7.28 -7.08
CA TYR A 136 -8.47 -7.83 -5.89
C TYR A 136 -9.37 -8.90 -5.28
N ARG A 137 -8.74 -9.97 -4.79
CA ARG A 137 -9.39 -11.01 -4.00
C ARG A 137 -8.70 -11.10 -2.65
N ALA A 138 -9.47 -10.94 -1.58
CA ALA A 138 -9.02 -11.13 -0.23
C ALA A 138 -9.58 -12.45 0.31
N GLU A 139 -8.70 -13.38 0.65
CA GLU A 139 -9.06 -14.68 1.20
C GLU A 139 -8.69 -14.73 2.68
N ALA A 140 -9.71 -14.82 3.54
CA ALA A 140 -9.54 -15.01 4.97
C ALA A 140 -9.62 -16.49 5.30
N VAL A 141 -8.55 -17.03 5.87
CA VAL A 141 -8.46 -18.39 6.40
C VAL A 141 -8.53 -18.28 7.92
N ILE A 142 -9.54 -18.89 8.51
CA ILE A 142 -9.74 -18.91 9.96
C ILE A 142 -9.34 -20.28 10.45
N ASP A 143 -8.36 -20.33 11.35
CA ASP A 143 -7.96 -21.59 11.98
C ASP A 143 -9.13 -22.14 12.82
N GLN A 144 -9.42 -23.42 12.64
CA GLN A 144 -10.50 -24.09 13.35
C GLN A 144 -10.16 -24.17 14.84
N VAL A 145 -11.18 -23.94 15.68
CA VAL A 145 -11.13 -24.34 17.10
C VAL A 145 -11.38 -25.84 17.10
N ASP A 146 -10.52 -26.61 17.80
CA ASP A 146 -10.76 -28.04 18.02
C ASP A 146 -12.21 -28.25 18.46
N ALA A 147 -12.97 -29.00 17.65
CA ALA A 147 -14.40 -29.29 17.86
C ALA A 147 -14.70 -30.06 19.18
N GLN A 148 -13.68 -30.29 20.01
CA GLN A 148 -13.72 -30.97 21.29
C GLN A 148 -13.80 -30.01 22.50
N LEU A 149 -13.64 -28.69 22.30
CA LEU A 149 -13.72 -27.71 23.38
C LEU A 149 -15.18 -27.30 23.62
N SER A 150 -15.79 -27.96 24.63
CA SER A 150 -17.03 -27.63 25.34
C SER A 150 -17.64 -26.26 25.02
N ASP A 151 -18.95 -26.24 24.71
CA ASP A 151 -19.78 -25.08 24.30
C ASP A 151 -19.59 -23.80 25.13
N ASN A 152 -19.04 -23.90 26.35
CA ASN A 152 -18.77 -22.78 27.24
C ASN A 152 -17.39 -22.12 27.07
N VAL A 153 -16.40 -22.79 26.46
CA VAL A 153 -15.02 -22.26 26.27
C VAL A 153 -14.84 -21.58 24.90
N SER A 154 -15.70 -21.92 23.94
CA SER A 154 -15.67 -21.39 22.57
C SER A 154 -15.94 -19.88 22.44
N SER A 155 -16.34 -19.23 23.53
CA SER A 155 -16.92 -17.89 23.53
C SER A 155 -15.94 -16.77 23.95
N MET A 156 -14.77 -17.12 24.51
CA MET A 156 -13.69 -16.18 24.88
C MET A 156 -12.41 -16.32 24.04
N MET A 157 -12.37 -17.21 23.06
CA MET A 157 -11.12 -17.53 22.35
C MET A 157 -10.81 -16.53 21.23
N LEU A 158 -9.64 -15.90 21.35
CA LEU A 158 -8.96 -15.22 20.25
C LEU A 158 -8.75 -16.22 19.11
N ARG A 159 -9.29 -15.94 17.92
CA ARG A 159 -9.11 -16.80 16.75
C ARG A 159 -8.03 -16.25 15.84
N GLY A 160 -7.07 -17.08 15.46
CA GLY A 160 -6.09 -16.74 14.43
C GLY A 160 -6.76 -16.63 13.07
N VAL A 161 -6.56 -15.50 12.40
CA VAL A 161 -6.98 -15.30 11.02
C VAL A 161 -5.79 -14.93 10.18
N VAL A 162 -5.66 -15.66 9.07
CA VAL A 162 -4.70 -15.38 8.02
C VAL A 162 -5.46 -14.81 6.84
N LEU A 163 -5.26 -13.53 6.58
CA LEU A 163 -5.78 -12.85 5.40
C LEU A 163 -4.73 -12.83 4.30
N THR A 164 -5.11 -13.24 3.10
CA THR A 164 -4.26 -13.15 1.90
C THR A 164 -4.96 -12.32 0.85
N VAL A 165 -4.41 -11.15 0.54
CA VAL A 165 -4.87 -10.28 -0.55
C VAL A 165 -4.06 -10.58 -1.79
N GLN A 166 -4.73 -10.83 -2.91
CA GLN A 166 -4.10 -11.25 -4.17
C GLN A 166 -4.62 -10.42 -5.34
N TRP A 167 -3.72 -10.07 -6.26
CA TRP A 167 -4.01 -9.35 -7.50
C TRP A 167 -2.93 -9.65 -8.57
N PRO A 168 -3.19 -9.41 -9.86
CA PRO A 168 -4.53 -9.27 -10.43
C PRO A 168 -5.27 -10.61 -10.36
N ILE A 169 -6.60 -10.59 -10.44
CA ILE A 169 -7.41 -11.80 -10.58
C ILE A 169 -7.86 -12.00 -12.03
N ASN A 170 -8.17 -13.23 -12.39
CA ASN A 170 -8.72 -13.53 -13.70
C ASN A 170 -10.20 -13.11 -13.75
N PRO A 171 -10.61 -12.20 -14.66
CA PRO A 171 -11.97 -11.67 -14.74
C PRO A 171 -12.99 -12.68 -15.32
N ALA A 172 -12.58 -13.91 -15.66
CA ALA A 172 -13.51 -14.98 -16.00
C ALA A 172 -13.79 -15.90 -14.81
N THR A 173 -12.82 -16.10 -13.91
CA THR A 173 -12.89 -17.11 -12.85
C THR A 173 -12.90 -16.51 -11.44
N GLY A 174 -12.49 -15.25 -11.28
CA GLY A 174 -12.27 -14.62 -9.98
C GLY A 174 -11.11 -15.25 -9.20
N LEU A 175 -10.34 -16.15 -9.82
CA LEU A 175 -9.19 -16.79 -9.22
C LEU A 175 -7.91 -16.07 -9.64
N PRO A 176 -6.88 -16.06 -8.78
CA PRO A 176 -5.56 -15.59 -9.19
C PRO A 176 -5.05 -16.42 -10.38
N PRO A 177 -4.34 -15.81 -11.35
CA PRO A 177 -3.64 -16.55 -12.38
C PRO A 177 -2.71 -17.59 -11.76
N ALA A 178 -2.53 -18.74 -12.43
CA ALA A 178 -1.58 -19.74 -11.98
C ALA A 178 -0.17 -19.11 -11.90
N GLY A 179 0.42 -19.11 -10.70
CA GLY A 179 1.69 -18.44 -10.45
C GLY A 179 1.59 -16.93 -10.20
N SER A 180 0.43 -16.41 -9.78
CA SER A 180 0.29 -15.01 -9.33
C SER A 180 1.39 -14.66 -8.33
N VAL A 181 2.17 -13.64 -8.67
CA VAL A 181 3.36 -13.20 -7.92
C VAL A 181 2.99 -12.22 -6.81
N ASN A 182 1.85 -11.51 -6.95
CA ASN A 182 1.49 -10.44 -6.02
C ASN A 182 0.44 -10.94 -5.02
N ALA A 183 0.93 -11.38 -3.87
CA ALA A 183 0.12 -11.73 -2.72
C ALA A 183 0.69 -11.04 -1.46
N ARG A 184 -0.19 -10.44 -0.66
CA ARG A 184 0.13 -9.91 0.66
C ARG A 184 -0.60 -10.71 1.71
N ARG A 185 0.15 -11.18 2.70
CA ARG A 185 -0.36 -11.99 3.80
C ARG A 185 -0.34 -11.16 5.08
N TYR A 186 -1.49 -11.05 5.72
CA TYR A 186 -1.67 -10.42 7.01
C TYR A 186 -2.15 -11.48 8.01
N SER A 187 -1.65 -11.43 9.23
CA SER A 187 -2.14 -12.26 10.33
C SER A 187 -2.66 -11.37 11.44
N PHE A 188 -3.83 -11.69 11.97
CA PHE A 188 -4.40 -11.00 13.11
C PHE A 188 -5.25 -11.94 13.95
N LEU A 189 -5.48 -11.54 15.19
CA LEU A 189 -6.38 -12.24 16.09
C LEU A 189 -7.75 -11.58 16.06
N LEU A 190 -8.80 -12.38 15.88
CA LEU A 190 -10.17 -11.96 16.09
C LEU A 190 -10.54 -12.19 17.55
N SER A 191 -10.90 -11.11 18.25
CA SER A 191 -11.50 -11.18 19.58
C SER A 191 -12.99 -10.90 19.41
N LYS A 192 -13.85 -11.89 19.65
CA LYS A 192 -15.30 -11.66 19.62
C LYS A 192 -15.76 -11.31 21.03
N GLY A 193 -16.35 -10.13 21.20
CA GLY A 193 -17.17 -9.83 22.36
C GLY A 193 -18.51 -10.54 22.23
N ILE A 194 -18.86 -11.41 23.17
CA ILE A 194 -20.20 -12.00 23.23
C ILE A 194 -21.17 -10.88 23.61
N HIS A 195 -22.06 -10.48 22.70
CA HIS A 195 -23.29 -9.82 23.10
C HIS A 195 -24.26 -10.91 23.56
N ILE A 196 -24.38 -11.09 24.88
CA ILE A 196 -25.35 -12.00 25.49
C ILE A 196 -26.73 -11.35 25.37
N ASN A 197 -27.38 -11.49 24.21
CA ASN A 197 -28.80 -11.19 24.07
C ASN A 197 -29.59 -12.44 24.51
N SER A 198 -29.63 -12.70 25.82
CA SER A 198 -30.53 -13.69 26.40
C SER A 198 -30.97 -13.24 27.80
N LEU A 199 -32.02 -12.42 27.82
CA LEU A 199 -32.92 -12.24 28.96
C LEU A 199 -34.36 -12.20 28.43
N GLU A 200 -34.76 -13.22 27.67
CA GLU A 200 -36.18 -13.55 27.52
C GLU A 200 -36.40 -14.95 28.08
N GLY A 201 -37.22 -15.05 29.13
CA GLY A 201 -37.76 -16.33 29.58
C GLY A 201 -37.48 -16.73 31.03
N ILE A 202 -37.71 -15.84 31.99
CA ILE A 202 -38.15 -16.27 33.33
C ILE A 202 -39.47 -15.55 33.62
N LYS A 203 -40.57 -16.28 33.44
CA LYS A 203 -41.87 -16.03 34.07
C LYS A 203 -42.27 -17.29 34.80
#